data_AF-A0A6G1JYK9-F1
#
_entry.id   AF-A0A6G1JYK9-F1
#
_cell.length_a   1.000
_cell.length_b   1.000
_cell.length_c   1.000
_cell.angle_alpha   90.00
_cell.angle_beta   90.00
_cell.angle_gamma   90.00
#
_symmetry.space_group_name_H-M   'P 1'
#
loop_
_entity.id
_entity.type
_entity.pdbx_description
1 polymer ?
#
loop_
_entity_poly.entity_id
_entity_poly.type
_entity_poly.pdbx_seq_one_letter_code
_entity_poly.pdbx_strand_id
1 'polypeptide(L)'
;MESASKRKAANASAAETDNRAPKRQKVPGDTTAGAETFETTKTMGLRFLDSVRAAKDKNGRPIATHFLTLPDKNVIPEYYDVIKLPISIETIEVCSILPTSCSSHSSLGI
;
A
#
# COMPACT_ATOMS: atom_id res chain seq x y z
N MET A 1 -48.73 23.38 37.45
CA MET A 1 -49.00 22.23 38.34
C MET A 1 -48.84 20.98 37.50
N GLU A 2 -47.63 20.48 37.26
CA GLU A 2 -46.63 19.87 38.17
C GLU A 2 -47.00 18.42 38.61
N SER A 3 -46.03 17.52 38.39
CA SER A 3 -45.78 16.21 39.04
C SER A 3 -46.53 14.98 38.50
N ALA A 4 -45.93 13.78 38.37
CA ALA A 4 -44.61 13.30 38.79
C ALA A 4 -44.19 12.00 38.06
N SER A 5 -42.88 11.90 37.87
CA SER A 5 -42.08 10.68 37.65
C SER A 5 -42.56 9.44 38.40
N LYS A 6 -42.57 8.29 37.71
CA LYS A 6 -42.39 6.97 38.34
C LYS A 6 -41.49 6.09 37.48
N ARG A 7 -40.21 6.06 37.86
CA ARG A 7 -39.28 4.98 37.52
C ARG A 7 -39.70 3.72 38.30
N LYS A 8 -39.81 2.57 37.64
CA LYS A 8 -39.83 1.25 38.29
C LYS A 8 -38.52 0.56 37.90
N ALA A 9 -37.70 0.30 38.90
CA ALA A 9 -36.39 -0.32 38.78
C ALA A 9 -36.47 -1.84 38.62
N ALA A 10 -35.49 -2.37 37.86
CA ALA A 10 -34.72 -3.59 38.04
C ALA A 10 -35.44 -4.94 38.26
N ASN A 11 -35.26 -5.84 37.30
CA ASN A 11 -34.73 -7.16 37.65
C ASN A 11 -33.69 -7.60 36.59
N ALA A 12 -32.57 -8.11 37.09
CA ALA A 12 -31.39 -8.51 36.34
C ALA A 12 -31.47 -9.97 35.88
N SER A 13 -30.99 -10.22 34.66
CA SER A 13 -30.31 -11.46 34.22
C SER A 13 -29.78 -11.18 32.81
N ALA A 14 -28.51 -10.84 32.61
CA ALA A 14 -27.41 -11.80 32.52
C ALA A 14 -27.74 -12.97 31.58
N ALA A 15 -27.44 -12.79 30.28
CA ALA A 15 -27.08 -13.88 29.36
C ALA A 15 -26.46 -13.26 28.12
N GLU A 16 -25.13 -13.19 28.17
CA GLU A 16 -24.27 -13.14 26.99
C GLU A 16 -24.65 -14.27 26.03
N THR A 17 -24.90 -13.93 24.77
CA THR A 17 -24.77 -14.90 23.67
C THR A 17 -24.09 -14.17 22.54
N ASP A 18 -22.77 -14.01 22.72
CA ASP A 18 -21.83 -13.77 21.64
C ASP A 18 -21.96 -14.94 20.65
N ASN A 19 -22.68 -14.71 19.55
CA ASN A 19 -22.73 -15.63 18.43
C ASN A 19 -22.87 -14.84 17.12
N ARG A 20 -21.90 -13.96 16.87
CA ARG A 20 -21.64 -13.46 15.53
C ARG A 20 -20.30 -14.00 15.06
N ALA A 21 -20.30 -15.29 14.74
CA ALA A 21 -19.22 -15.92 14.02
C ALA A 21 -18.80 -15.02 12.84
N PRO A 22 -17.57 -14.52 12.78
CA PRO A 22 -17.09 -13.96 11.55
C PRO A 22 -16.98 -15.15 10.60
N LYS A 23 -17.87 -15.22 9.61
CA LYS A 23 -17.58 -15.93 8.36
C LYS A 23 -16.33 -15.28 7.79
N ARG A 24 -15.15 -15.73 8.25
CA ARG A 24 -13.87 -15.52 7.56
C ARG A 24 -14.11 -16.09 6.19
N GLN A 25 -14.33 -15.20 5.23
CA GLN A 25 -14.27 -15.54 3.83
C GLN A 25 -12.88 -16.15 3.63
N LYS A 26 -12.85 -17.47 3.51
CA LYS A 26 -11.66 -18.21 3.14
C LYS A 26 -11.40 -17.84 1.69
N VAL A 27 -10.67 -16.74 1.50
CA VAL A 27 -10.02 -16.47 0.22
C VAL A 27 -9.14 -17.69 -0.01
N PRO A 28 -9.29 -18.43 -1.13
CA PRO A 28 -8.38 -19.51 -1.45
C PRO A 28 -6.99 -18.89 -1.54
N GLY A 29 -6.19 -19.11 -0.50
CA GLY A 29 -4.78 -18.77 -0.53
C GLY A 29 -4.14 -19.64 -1.58
N ASP A 30 -3.66 -19.02 -2.65
CA ASP A 30 -2.73 -19.65 -3.56
C ASP A 30 -1.40 -19.82 -2.80
N THR A 31 -1.33 -20.85 -1.97
CA THR A 31 -0.09 -21.29 -1.34
C THR A 31 0.75 -21.94 -2.41
N THR A 32 1.44 -21.14 -3.21
CA THR A 32 2.65 -21.61 -3.87
C THR A 32 3.68 -21.81 -2.76
N ALA A 33 3.76 -23.05 -2.27
CA ALA A 33 4.65 -23.48 -1.21
C ALA A 33 6.12 -23.51 -1.68
N GLY A 34 6.68 -22.33 -1.93
CA GLY A 34 8.11 -22.10 -2.04
C GLY A 34 8.53 -21.13 -0.95
N ALA A 35 9.65 -21.36 -0.29
CA ALA A 35 10.19 -20.39 0.67
C ALA A 35 10.24 -19.00 0.01
N GLU A 36 9.69 -17.98 0.67
CA GLU A 36 9.81 -16.59 0.24
C GLU A 36 11.27 -16.18 0.42
N THR A 37 12.07 -16.39 -0.62
CA THR A 37 13.46 -15.95 -0.70
C THR A 37 13.53 -14.59 -1.36
N PHE A 38 14.67 -13.92 -1.20
CA PHE A 38 14.94 -12.67 -1.90
C PHE A 38 14.77 -12.81 -3.42
N GLU A 39 15.28 -13.90 -4.02
CA GLU A 39 15.20 -14.13 -5.46
C GLU A 39 13.77 -14.40 -5.94
N THR A 40 12.99 -15.19 -5.20
CA THR A 40 11.58 -15.43 -5.56
C THR A 40 10.75 -14.15 -5.43
N THR A 41 10.96 -13.38 -4.37
CA THR A 41 10.30 -12.07 -4.17
C THR A 41 10.66 -11.08 -5.26
N LYS A 42 11.94 -10.96 -5.61
CA LYS A 42 12.44 -10.10 -6.69
C LYS A 42 11.81 -10.47 -8.03
N THR A 43 11.76 -11.76 -8.35
CA THR A 43 11.16 -12.24 -9.60
C THR A 43 9.67 -11.89 -9.68
N MET A 44 8.94 -12.05 -8.58
CA MET A 44 7.52 -11.67 -8.53
C MET A 44 7.33 -10.15 -8.62
N GLY A 45 8.18 -9.38 -7.95
CA GLY A 45 8.20 -7.92 -8.03
C GLY A 45 8.42 -7.40 -9.45
N LEU A 46 9.38 -7.96 -10.19
CA LEU A 46 9.64 -7.56 -11.58
C LEU A 46 8.43 -7.85 -12.49
N ARG A 47 7.81 -9.03 -12.36
CA ARG A 47 6.58 -9.35 -13.11
C ARG A 47 5.42 -8.42 -12.79
N PHE A 48 5.33 -8.00 -11.54
CA PHE A 48 4.35 -7.01 -11.11
C PHE A 48 4.60 -5.64 -11.77
N LEU A 49 5.85 -5.19 -11.83
CA LEU A 49 6.22 -3.93 -12.51
C LEU A 49 5.89 -3.96 -14.00
N ASP A 50 6.11 -5.08 -14.69
CA ASP A 50 5.69 -5.25 -16.10
C ASP A 50 4.17 -5.07 -16.28
N SER A 51 3.39 -5.62 -15.34
CA SER A 51 1.93 -5.49 -15.34
C SER A 51 1.49 -4.04 -15.12
N VAL A 52 2.15 -3.32 -14.21
CA VAL A 52 1.90 -1.89 -13.97
C VAL A 52 2.24 -1.05 -15.22
N ARG A 53 3.35 -1.36 -15.91
CA ARG A 53 3.73 -0.69 -17.16
C ARG A 53 2.71 -0.89 -18.28
N ALA A 54 2.14 -2.09 -18.38
CA ALA A 54 1.14 -2.43 -19.39
C ALA A 54 -0.26 -1.88 -19.07
N ALA A 55 -0.51 -1.42 -17.84
CA ALA A 55 -1.82 -0.93 -17.42
C ALA A 55 -2.24 0.32 -18.19
N LYS A 56 -3.46 0.29 -18.71
CA LYS A 56 -4.05 1.36 -19.53
C LYS A 56 -5.36 1.83 -18.91
N ASP A 57 -5.64 3.12 -19.04
CA ASP A 57 -6.95 3.70 -18.72
C ASP A 57 -8.00 3.22 -19.75
N LYS A 58 -9.28 3.49 -19.50
CA LYS A 58 -10.42 3.20 -20.39
C LYS A 58 -10.24 3.76 -21.81
N ASN A 59 -9.44 4.83 -21.95
CA ASN A 59 -9.11 5.45 -23.24
C ASN A 59 -7.89 4.80 -23.94
N GLY A 60 -7.32 3.74 -23.38
CA GLY A 60 -6.14 3.05 -23.93
C GLY A 60 -4.80 3.73 -23.64
N ARG A 61 -4.81 4.86 -22.89
CA ARG A 61 -3.60 5.57 -22.51
C ARG A 61 -2.83 4.81 -21.42
N PRO A 62 -1.52 4.58 -21.58
CA PRO A 62 -0.71 3.97 -20.52
C PRO A 62 -0.70 4.86 -19.26
N ILE A 63 -0.98 4.26 -18.12
CA ILE A 63 -1.04 4.97 -16.82
C ILE A 63 0.37 5.22 -16.29
N ALA A 64 1.28 4.28 -16.54
CA ALA A 64 2.64 4.29 -16.00
C ALA A 64 3.51 5.44 -16.51
N THR A 65 3.17 6.09 -17.63
CA THR A 65 4.03 7.09 -18.31
C THR A 65 4.60 8.16 -17.39
N HIS A 66 3.79 8.69 -16.46
CA HIS A 66 4.22 9.75 -15.53
C HIS A 66 5.03 9.25 -14.33
N PHE A 67 5.11 7.93 -14.15
CA PHE A 67 5.79 7.29 -13.02
C PHE A 67 7.05 6.53 -13.46
N LEU A 68 7.38 6.54 -14.76
CA LEU A 68 8.58 5.88 -15.27
C LEU A 68 9.85 6.56 -14.77
N THR A 69 9.90 7.90 -14.84
CA THR A 69 11.05 8.72 -14.46
C THR A 69 10.62 9.89 -13.59
N LEU A 70 11.53 10.37 -12.75
CA LEU A 70 11.29 11.59 -11.98
C LEU A 70 11.48 12.84 -12.86
N PRO A 71 10.72 13.92 -12.61
CA PRO A 71 10.96 15.20 -13.26
C PRO A 71 12.37 15.73 -12.96
N ASP A 72 13.00 16.43 -13.91
CA ASP A 72 14.27 17.11 -13.64
C ASP A 72 14.09 18.18 -12.55
N LYS A 73 14.90 18.09 -11.50
CA LYS A 73 14.91 19.02 -10.37
C LYS A 73 15.18 20.46 -10.78
N ASN A 74 15.91 20.67 -11.87
CA ASN A 74 16.21 22.01 -12.38
C ASN A 74 15.01 22.63 -13.12
N VAL A 75 14.14 21.80 -13.69
CA VAL A 75 12.99 22.23 -14.48
C VAL A 75 11.74 22.40 -13.60
N ILE A 76 11.53 21.50 -12.65
CA ILE A 76 10.37 21.50 -11.75
C ILE A 76 10.84 21.33 -10.29
N PRO A 77 11.48 22.36 -9.69
CA PRO A 77 11.93 22.29 -8.31
C PRO A 77 10.77 22.10 -7.32
N GLU A 78 9.60 22.69 -7.58
CA GLU A 78 8.42 22.63 -6.72
C GLU A 78 7.87 21.21 -6.50
N TYR A 79 8.17 20.28 -7.42
CA TYR A 79 7.86 18.86 -7.25
C TYR A 79 8.51 18.28 -5.99
N TYR A 80 9.75 18.67 -5.73
CA TYR A 80 10.57 18.19 -4.61
C TYR A 80 10.32 18.96 -3.30
N ASP A 81 9.63 20.09 -3.37
CA ASP A 81 9.17 20.82 -2.19
C ASP A 81 8.03 20.10 -1.48
N VAL A 82 7.17 19.43 -2.26
CA VAL A 82 6.03 18.66 -1.73
C VAL A 82 6.43 17.20 -1.49
N ILE A 83 7.11 16.57 -2.45
CA ILE A 83 7.41 15.13 -2.41
C ILE A 83 8.84 14.91 -1.89
N LYS A 84 8.97 14.54 -0.62
CA LYS A 84 10.27 14.41 0.07
C LYS A 84 11.04 13.13 -0.24
N LEU A 85 10.35 12.07 -0.63
CA LEU A 85 10.94 10.77 -1.01
C LEU A 85 10.50 10.42 -2.43
N PRO A 86 11.05 11.11 -3.44
CA PRO A 86 10.68 10.88 -4.83
C PRO A 86 11.19 9.49 -5.26
N ILE A 87 10.31 8.69 -5.85
CA ILE A 87 10.63 7.36 -6.39
C ILE A 87 9.97 7.18 -7.76
N SER A 88 10.69 6.52 -8.66
CA SER A 88 10.17 6.15 -9.99
C SER A 88 10.24 4.65 -10.21
N ILE A 89 9.49 4.15 -11.18
CA ILE A 89 9.50 2.72 -11.55
C ILE A 89 10.90 2.29 -11.97
N GLU A 90 11.63 3.12 -12.71
CA GLU A 90 13.03 2.85 -13.08
C GLU A 90 13.92 2.66 -11.83
N THR A 91 13.77 3.53 -10.83
CA THR A 91 14.52 3.42 -9.56
C THR A 91 14.24 2.09 -8.84
N ILE A 92 12.99 1.62 -8.85
CA ILE A 92 12.59 0.35 -8.22
C ILE A 92 13.24 -0.83 -8.95
N GLU A 93 13.29 -0.81 -10.28
CA GLU A 93 13.95 -1.85 -11.09
C GLU A 93 15.45 -1.91 -10.81
N VAL A 94 16.13 -0.76 -10.84
CA VAL A 94 17.57 -0.69 -10.60
C VAL A 94 17.93 -1.14 -9.17
N CYS A 95 17.19 -0.69 -8.16
CA CYS A 95 17.44 -1.10 -6.77
C CYS A 95 17.17 -2.60 -6.56
N SER A 96 16.18 -3.19 -7.26
CA SER A 96 15.93 -4.63 -7.22
C SER A 96 17.08 -5.43 -7.85
N ILE A 97 17.79 -4.86 -8.82
CA ILE A 97 18.86 -5.53 -9.57
C ILE A 97 20.23 -5.39 -8.88
N LEU A 98 20.48 -4.29 -8.15
CA LEU A 98 21.77 -4.01 -7.54
C LEU A 98 21.71 -4.07 -6.00
N PRO A 99 22.32 -5.09 -5.35
CA PRO A 99 22.25 -5.28 -3.90
C PRO A 99 22.95 -4.16 -3.07
N THR A 100 23.64 -3.21 -3.70
CA THR A 100 24.56 -2.27 -3.04
C THR A 100 24.25 -0.78 -3.23
N SER A 101 23.19 -0.38 -3.96
CA SER A 101 23.02 1.04 -4.34
C SER A 101 21.91 1.83 -3.64
N CYS A 102 21.02 1.19 -2.87
CA CYS A 102 19.87 1.89 -2.27
C CYS A 102 20.21 2.76 -1.03
N SER A 103 21.48 2.81 -0.59
CA SER A 103 21.95 3.66 0.51
C SER A 103 22.91 4.73 0.01
N SER A 104 22.43 5.81 -0.60
CA SER A 104 23.11 7.13 -0.62
C SER A 104 22.29 8.19 -1.37
N HIS A 105 21.30 8.77 -0.72
CA HIS A 105 20.89 10.14 -1.06
C HIS A 105 20.36 10.87 0.18
N SER A 106 21.21 10.97 1.21
CA SER A 106 21.00 11.93 2.30
C SER A 106 22.36 12.33 2.85
N SER A 107 23.11 13.08 2.05
CA SER A 107 24.29 13.81 2.48
C SER A 107 24.41 15.07 1.63
N LEU A 108 24.59 16.19 2.33
CA LEU A 108 24.88 17.56 1.88
C LEU A 108 23.68 18.50 1.68
N GLY A 109 23.51 19.36 2.69
CA GLY A 109 22.76 20.60 2.63
C GLY A 109 22.71 21.21 4.02
N ILE A 110 23.67 22.11 4.27
CA ILE A 110 23.88 22.92 5.50
C ILE A 110 22.58 23.54 6.01
#